data_AF-A0A9P7YZ03-F1
#
_entry.id   AF-A0A9P7YZ03-F1
#
_cell.length_a   1.000
_cell.length_b   1.000
_cell.length_c   1.000
_cell.angle_alpha   90.00
_cell.angle_beta   90.00
_cell.angle_gamma   90.00
#
_symmetry.space_group_name_H-M   'P 1'
#
loop_
_entity.id
_entity.type
_entity.pdbx_description
1 polymer ?
#
loop_
_entity_poly.entity_id
_entity_poly.type
_entity_poly.pdbx_seq_one_letter_code
_entity_poly.pdbx_strand_id
1 'polypeptide(L)'
;MIMEEACCTCALLLRNIQPIYSEKSEKPIAYDRKLACCNRTICGNCIAKNESFATYCPFCQMSTMPSSLAQGLREPPSYTPPTASSLKPPAYTDAPLSNALPPYSSLPPQAQILAEKLEPLAQDVLHFLDHETDTLTSLSFRYDVPMAALRRKNNLSADYLLGARRTALIPGEFYRGGVSLSPRPVEGEEEERRKATVRRWMVACKVSDYDIALLYLEQADYGFDAALEAYRDDSRWEKEHPMVANIKGKGKTSKEIGRRFTEQR
;
A
#
# COMPACT_ATOMS: atom_id res chain seq x y z
N MET A 1 -3.23 38.48 -26.75
CA MET A 1 -2.60 37.19 -27.10
C MET A 1 -3.71 36.21 -27.41
N ILE A 2 -3.84 35.76 -28.66
CA ILE A 2 -4.86 34.76 -29.04
C ILE A 2 -4.35 33.41 -28.52
N MET A 3 -4.98 32.87 -27.47
CA MET A 3 -4.66 31.52 -26.99
C MET A 3 -5.12 30.51 -28.05
N GLU A 4 -4.18 29.76 -28.59
CA GLU A 4 -4.46 28.73 -29.58
C GLU A 4 -5.03 27.50 -28.87
N GLU A 5 -6.31 27.20 -29.08
CA GLU A 5 -6.92 25.98 -28.54
C GLU A 5 -6.58 24.77 -29.42
N ALA A 6 -6.22 23.65 -28.79
CA ALA A 6 -5.92 22.38 -29.44
C ALA A 6 -6.86 21.28 -28.93
N CYS A 7 -7.15 20.32 -29.80
CA CYS A 7 -7.97 19.19 -29.46
C CYS A 7 -7.23 18.23 -28.53
N CYS A 8 -7.83 17.87 -27.38
CA CYS A 8 -7.20 16.98 -26.42
C CYS A 8 -7.13 15.51 -26.86
N THR A 9 -7.93 15.07 -27.85
CA THR A 9 -7.94 13.69 -28.33
C THR A 9 -6.99 13.46 -29.51
N CYS A 10 -6.91 14.39 -30.46
CA CYS A 10 -6.01 14.26 -31.63
C CYS A 10 -4.78 15.17 -31.59
N ALA A 11 -4.62 15.99 -30.55
CA ALA A 11 -3.51 16.92 -30.34
C ALA A 11 -3.28 17.95 -31.48
N LEU A 12 -4.26 18.13 -32.37
CA LEU A 12 -4.21 19.13 -33.44
C LEU A 12 -4.80 20.46 -32.98
N LEU A 13 -4.20 21.56 -33.42
CA LEU A 13 -4.72 22.92 -33.27
C LEU A 13 -6.09 23.03 -33.96
N LEU A 14 -7.11 23.55 -33.27
CA LEU A 14 -8.48 23.60 -33.80
C LEU A 14 -8.58 24.36 -35.13
N ARG A 15 -7.76 25.42 -35.29
CA ARG A 15 -7.66 26.18 -36.55
C ARG A 15 -7.20 25.35 -37.76
N ASN A 16 -6.50 24.25 -37.55
CA ASN A 16 -5.97 23.39 -38.60
C ASN A 16 -6.90 22.21 -38.90
N ILE A 17 -8.01 22.07 -38.17
CA ILE A 17 -8.95 20.96 -38.31
C ILE A 17 -10.06 21.39 -39.26
N GLN A 18 -10.14 20.73 -40.41
CA GLN A 18 -11.25 20.94 -41.35
C GLN A 18 -12.48 20.15 -40.85
N PRO A 19 -13.63 20.80 -40.64
CA PRO A 19 -14.85 20.12 -40.20
C PRO A 19 -15.37 19.17 -41.27
N ILE A 20 -15.84 17.99 -40.86
CA ILE A 20 -16.50 17.05 -41.76
C ILE A 20 -17.96 17.49 -41.93
N TYR A 21 -18.38 17.69 -43.18
CA TYR A 21 -19.75 18.08 -43.53
C TYR A 21 -20.60 16.86 -43.87
N SER A 22 -21.89 16.94 -43.59
CA SER A 22 -22.86 15.89 -43.97
C SER A 22 -23.22 16.02 -45.45
N GLU A 23 -23.26 14.92 -46.19
CA GLU A 23 -23.66 14.92 -47.60
C GLU A 23 -25.12 15.38 -47.80
N LYS A 24 -25.95 15.28 -46.76
CA LYS A 24 -27.38 15.63 -46.80
C LYS A 24 -27.68 17.05 -46.31
N SER A 25 -26.70 17.73 -45.72
CA SER A 25 -26.88 19.07 -45.18
C SER A 25 -25.55 19.81 -45.17
N GLU A 26 -25.52 21.06 -45.59
CA GLU A 26 -24.33 21.93 -45.56
C GLU A 26 -23.79 22.23 -44.13
N LYS A 27 -24.35 21.59 -43.10
CA LYS A 27 -23.92 21.70 -41.71
C LYS A 27 -22.80 20.68 -41.41
N PRO A 28 -21.79 21.08 -40.60
CA PRO A 28 -20.85 20.14 -40.01
C PRO A 28 -21.56 19.01 -39.26
N ILE A 29 -21.04 17.78 -39.36
CA ILE A 29 -21.59 16.59 -38.68
C ILE A 29 -21.56 16.77 -37.16
N ALA A 30 -20.48 17.36 -36.64
CA ALA A 30 -20.32 17.68 -35.25
C ALA A 30 -19.50 18.97 -35.08
N TYR A 31 -19.79 19.72 -34.04
CA TYR A 31 -19.06 20.93 -33.66
C TYR A 31 -18.06 20.63 -32.54
N ASP A 32 -17.05 21.48 -32.43
CA ASP A 32 -16.09 21.44 -31.33
C ASP A 32 -16.79 21.63 -29.99
N ARG A 33 -16.40 20.82 -29.00
CA ARG A 33 -17.00 20.82 -27.66
C ARG A 33 -15.93 21.12 -26.61
N LYS A 34 -16.17 22.17 -25.82
CA LYS A 34 -15.38 22.47 -24.62
C LYS A 34 -15.95 21.74 -23.40
N LEU A 35 -15.12 20.97 -22.72
CA LEU A 35 -15.51 20.15 -21.57
C LEU A 35 -15.56 21.00 -20.30
N ALA A 36 -16.72 21.06 -19.64
CA ALA A 36 -16.89 21.86 -18.42
C ALA A 36 -16.05 21.37 -17.22
N CYS A 37 -15.69 20.09 -17.16
CA CYS A 37 -14.96 19.51 -16.03
C CYS A 37 -13.48 19.89 -15.97
N CYS A 38 -12.82 20.06 -17.11
CA CYS A 38 -11.37 20.31 -17.18
C CYS A 38 -10.96 21.36 -18.21
N ASN A 39 -11.94 22.07 -18.80
CA ASN A 39 -11.76 23.13 -19.80
C ASN A 39 -10.98 22.72 -21.06
N ARG A 40 -10.84 21.41 -21.32
CA ARG A 40 -10.23 20.88 -22.54
C ARG A 40 -11.24 20.87 -23.69
N THR A 41 -10.77 21.02 -24.92
CA THR A 41 -11.63 21.04 -26.13
C THR A 41 -11.46 19.74 -26.93
N ILE A 42 -12.56 19.14 -27.37
CA ILE A 42 -12.60 18.01 -28.31
C ILE A 42 -13.11 18.53 -29.65
N CYS A 43 -12.42 18.24 -30.75
CA CYS A 43 -12.85 18.70 -32.07
C CYS A 43 -14.03 17.90 -32.61
N GLY A 44 -14.80 18.51 -33.51
CA GLY A 44 -15.94 17.89 -34.18
C GLY A 44 -15.58 16.59 -34.90
N ASN A 45 -14.39 16.49 -35.49
CA ASN A 45 -13.96 15.26 -36.19
C ASN A 45 -13.75 14.08 -35.22
N CYS A 46 -13.24 14.34 -34.02
CA CYS A 46 -13.10 13.30 -33.00
C CYS A 46 -14.47 12.88 -32.43
N ILE A 47 -15.39 13.83 -32.30
CA ILE A 47 -16.78 13.54 -31.89
C ILE A 47 -17.52 12.74 -32.96
N ALA A 48 -17.35 13.07 -34.24
CA ALA A 48 -17.95 12.33 -35.35
C ALA A 48 -17.41 10.90 -35.46
N LYS A 49 -16.14 10.67 -35.11
CA LYS A 49 -15.56 9.31 -35.04
C LYS A 49 -16.06 8.50 -33.86
N ASN A 50 -16.41 9.16 -32.75
CA ASN A 50 -16.92 8.49 -31.55
C ASN A 50 -17.90 9.42 -30.82
N GLU A 51 -19.19 9.17 -31.04
CA GLU A 51 -20.29 9.99 -30.50
C GLU A 51 -20.29 10.05 -28.97
N SER A 52 -19.67 9.10 -28.27
CA SER A 52 -19.56 9.16 -26.81
C SER A 52 -18.84 10.43 -26.35
N PHE A 53 -17.90 10.98 -27.14
CA PHE A 53 -17.23 12.24 -26.82
C PHE A 53 -18.15 13.48 -26.88
N ALA A 54 -19.37 13.36 -27.42
CA ALA A 54 -20.38 14.42 -27.34
C ALA A 54 -20.99 14.55 -25.93
N THR A 55 -21.01 13.47 -25.15
CA THR A 55 -21.64 13.42 -23.82
C THR A 55 -20.65 13.13 -22.70
N TYR A 56 -19.48 12.57 -23.01
CA TYR A 56 -18.50 12.08 -22.03
C TYR A 56 -17.12 12.74 -22.19
N CYS A 57 -16.46 13.00 -21.06
CA CYS A 57 -15.07 13.45 -21.02
C CYS A 57 -14.13 12.25 -20.87
N PRO A 58 -13.25 11.94 -21.84
CA PRO A 58 -12.34 10.80 -21.75
C PRO A 58 -11.26 10.94 -20.68
N PHE A 59 -10.96 12.17 -20.23
CA PHE A 59 -9.88 12.43 -19.26
C PHE A 59 -10.38 12.38 -17.82
N CYS A 60 -11.51 13.03 -17.54
CA CYS A 60 -12.09 13.05 -16.20
C CYS A 60 -13.07 11.90 -15.98
N GLN A 61 -13.42 11.17 -17.04
CA GLN A 61 -14.41 10.10 -17.03
C GLN A 61 -15.80 10.54 -16.56
N MET A 62 -16.14 11.81 -16.78
CA MET A 62 -17.40 12.43 -16.37
C MET A 62 -18.36 12.53 -17.56
N SER A 63 -19.60 12.10 -17.38
CA SER A 63 -20.70 12.36 -18.33
C SER A 63 -21.37 13.69 -18.00
N THR A 64 -21.75 14.46 -19.01
CA THR A 64 -22.59 15.66 -18.86
C THR A 64 -24.08 15.37 -19.09
N MET A 65 -24.44 14.11 -19.34
CA MET A 65 -25.85 13.71 -19.46
C MET A 65 -26.48 13.66 -18.06
N PRO A 66 -27.65 14.27 -17.83
CA PRO A 66 -28.34 14.16 -16.55
C PRO A 66 -28.85 12.73 -16.39
N SER A 67 -28.13 11.89 -15.65
CA SER A 67 -28.67 10.64 -15.09
C SER A 67 -29.36 10.94 -13.76
N SER A 68 -30.12 9.99 -13.22
CA SER A 68 -30.78 10.10 -11.91
C SER A 68 -29.79 10.13 -10.73
N LEU A 69 -28.49 10.02 -11.02
CA LEU A 69 -27.40 10.11 -10.06
C LEU A 69 -26.82 11.53 -10.03
N ALA A 70 -26.40 11.96 -8.83
CA ALA A 70 -25.76 13.24 -8.63
C ALA A 70 -24.63 13.46 -9.65
N GLN A 71 -24.62 14.66 -10.23
CA GLN A 71 -23.77 15.05 -11.34
C GLN A 71 -22.29 14.77 -11.02
N GLY A 72 -21.73 13.72 -11.63
CA GLY A 72 -20.36 13.28 -11.41
C GLY A 72 -20.14 11.84 -10.95
N LEU A 73 -21.21 11.06 -10.78
CA LEU A 73 -21.12 9.62 -10.53
C LEU A 73 -21.59 8.83 -11.75
N ARG A 74 -20.79 7.83 -12.14
CA ARG A 74 -21.13 6.90 -13.22
C ARG A 74 -22.18 5.91 -12.72
N GLU A 75 -23.20 5.67 -13.55
CA GLU A 75 -24.12 4.55 -13.36
C GLU A 75 -23.33 3.25 -13.59
N PRO A 76 -23.34 2.29 -12.64
CA PRO A 76 -22.69 1.02 -12.87
C PRO A 76 -23.28 0.37 -14.13
N PRO A 77 -22.48 -0.39 -14.89
CA PRO A 77 -23.03 -1.16 -16.00
C PRO A 77 -24.22 -1.99 -15.51
N SER A 78 -25.31 -2.02 -16.28
CA SER A 78 -26.51 -2.78 -15.93
C SER A 78 -26.16 -4.27 -15.92
N TYR A 79 -25.89 -4.80 -14.73
CA TYR A 79 -25.81 -6.23 -14.51
C TYR A 79 -27.25 -6.72 -14.38
N THR A 80 -27.86 -7.10 -15.50
CA THR A 80 -29.00 -8.02 -15.46
C THR A 80 -28.44 -9.40 -15.11
N PRO A 81 -28.72 -9.96 -13.92
CA PRO A 81 -28.42 -11.36 -13.68
C PRO A 81 -29.25 -12.20 -14.66
N PRO A 82 -28.70 -13.25 -15.29
CA PRO A 82 -29.48 -14.13 -16.14
C PRO A 82 -30.63 -14.73 -15.32
N THR A 83 -31.86 -14.38 -15.65
CA THR A 83 -33.05 -15.00 -15.09
C THR A 83 -33.08 -16.47 -15.50
N ALA A 84 -33.17 -17.34 -14.50
CA ALA A 84 -33.34 -18.78 -14.64
C ALA A 84 -34.71 -19.10 -15.26
N SER A 85 -34.84 -19.01 -16.58
CA SER A 85 -35.97 -19.59 -17.34
C SER A 85 -35.65 -19.63 -18.83
N SER A 86 -34.68 -20.46 -19.22
CA SER A 86 -34.68 -21.09 -20.55
C SER A 86 -33.89 -22.39 -20.48
N LEU A 87 -34.48 -23.38 -19.81
CA LEU A 87 -34.02 -24.76 -19.83
C LEU A 87 -34.49 -25.41 -21.13
N LYS A 88 -33.57 -25.59 -22.07
CA LYS A 88 -33.54 -26.76 -22.96
C LYS A 88 -32.08 -27.16 -23.22
N PRO A 89 -31.54 -28.14 -22.48
CA PRO A 89 -30.32 -28.82 -22.89
C PRO A 89 -30.64 -29.93 -23.92
N PRO A 90 -29.89 -30.06 -25.03
CA PRO A 90 -29.92 -31.28 -25.83
C PRO A 90 -29.21 -32.41 -25.08
N ALA A 91 -29.75 -33.62 -25.27
CA ALA A 91 -29.38 -34.86 -24.60
C ALA A 91 -27.92 -35.27 -24.83
N TYR A 92 -27.25 -35.64 -23.74
CA TYR A 92 -26.07 -36.51 -23.76
C TYR A 92 -26.24 -37.61 -22.72
N THR A 93 -25.98 -38.82 -23.18
CA THR A 93 -26.12 -40.12 -22.52
C THR A 93 -25.15 -40.31 -21.34
N ASP A 94 -25.58 -41.18 -20.43
CA ASP A 94 -24.99 -41.56 -19.15
C ASP A 94 -23.49 -41.91 -19.15
N ALA A 95 -22.74 -41.32 -18.21
CA ALA A 95 -21.53 -41.91 -17.63
C ALA A 95 -21.25 -41.30 -16.22
N PRO A 96 -20.83 -42.10 -15.23
CA PRO A 96 -20.86 -41.70 -13.82
C PRO A 96 -19.70 -40.77 -13.43
N LEU A 97 -20.05 -39.84 -12.54
CA LEU A 97 -19.24 -38.85 -11.88
C LEU A 97 -17.95 -39.43 -11.26
N SER A 98 -16.78 -39.02 -11.76
CA SER A 98 -15.50 -39.18 -11.05
C SER A 98 -14.90 -37.79 -10.83
N ASN A 99 -14.84 -37.38 -9.56
CA ASN A 99 -14.15 -36.19 -9.09
C ASN A 99 -12.64 -36.34 -9.39
N ALA A 100 -12.17 -35.73 -10.47
CA ALA A 100 -10.75 -35.45 -10.67
C ALA A 100 -10.60 -34.11 -11.39
N LEU A 101 -10.02 -33.13 -10.69
CA LEU A 101 -9.60 -31.86 -11.27
C LEU A 101 -8.54 -32.13 -12.36
N PRO A 102 -8.56 -31.39 -13.49
CA PRO A 102 -7.57 -31.60 -14.55
C PRO A 102 -6.17 -31.17 -14.07
N PRO A 103 -5.11 -31.91 -14.42
CA PRO A 103 -3.75 -31.52 -14.13
C PRO A 103 -3.37 -30.32 -15.00
N TYR A 104 -2.85 -29.27 -14.37
CA TYR A 104 -2.32 -28.09 -15.07
C TYR A 104 -1.00 -28.45 -15.75
N SER A 105 -1.04 -29.03 -16.94
CA SER A 105 0.13 -29.13 -17.82
C SER A 105 -0.30 -29.52 -19.23
N SER A 106 -0.52 -28.50 -20.07
CA SER A 106 -0.04 -28.39 -21.45
C SER A 106 -0.96 -27.47 -22.26
N LEU A 107 -0.67 -26.17 -22.25
CA LEU A 107 -1.10 -25.25 -23.31
C LEU A 107 0.11 -25.00 -24.22
N PRO A 108 -0.04 -25.10 -25.55
CA PRO A 108 1.05 -24.85 -26.49
C PRO A 108 1.45 -23.36 -26.49
N PRO A 109 2.74 -23.02 -26.73
CA PRO A 109 3.19 -21.64 -26.65
C PRO A 109 2.70 -20.87 -27.88
N GLN A 110 1.70 -20.01 -27.70
CA GLN A 110 1.40 -18.95 -28.66
C GLN A 110 2.28 -17.75 -28.35
N ALA A 111 3.26 -17.58 -29.25
CA ALA A 111 4.19 -16.48 -29.41
C ALA A 111 3.85 -15.18 -28.65
N GLN A 112 4.62 -14.91 -27.60
CA GLN A 112 4.96 -13.54 -27.23
C GLN A 112 6.39 -13.29 -27.70
N ILE A 113 6.46 -12.42 -28.70
CA ILE A 113 7.65 -11.83 -29.30
C ILE A 113 8.27 -10.86 -28.27
N LEU A 114 9.61 -10.79 -28.30
CA LEU A 114 10.54 -9.97 -27.49
C LEU A 114 10.95 -10.56 -26.13
N ALA A 115 11.64 -11.70 -26.21
CA ALA A 115 12.74 -11.99 -25.29
C ALA A 115 13.92 -11.04 -25.61
N GLU A 116 13.97 -9.89 -24.93
CA GLU A 116 15.22 -9.14 -24.80
C GLU A 116 15.97 -9.63 -23.56
N LYS A 117 17.02 -10.42 -23.83
CA LYS A 117 18.24 -10.58 -23.06
C LYS A 117 18.07 -10.78 -21.54
N LEU A 118 18.03 -12.06 -21.15
CA LEU A 118 18.39 -12.53 -19.81
C LEU A 118 19.86 -12.15 -19.50
N GLU A 119 20.07 -10.92 -19.06
CA GLU A 119 21.16 -10.61 -18.13
C GLU A 119 20.86 -11.29 -16.79
N PRO A 120 21.87 -11.68 -15.99
CA PRO A 120 21.66 -12.40 -14.74
C PRO A 120 20.68 -11.61 -13.87
N LEU A 121 19.64 -12.29 -13.37
CA LEU A 121 18.66 -11.76 -12.41
C LEU A 121 19.40 -10.91 -11.38
N ALA A 122 19.31 -9.59 -11.55
CA ALA A 122 19.96 -8.66 -10.65
C ALA A 122 19.38 -8.93 -9.26
N GLN A 123 20.26 -9.24 -8.32
CA GLN A 123 19.85 -9.67 -6.98
C GLN A 123 19.09 -8.52 -6.31
N ASP A 124 17.98 -8.87 -5.65
CA ASP A 124 17.22 -7.89 -4.88
C ASP A 124 18.08 -7.33 -3.74
N VAL A 125 18.07 -6.00 -3.60
CA VAL A 125 18.88 -5.29 -2.61
C VAL A 125 18.02 -4.94 -1.40
N LEU A 126 18.49 -5.25 -0.19
CA LEU A 126 17.78 -4.93 1.06
C LEU A 126 18.18 -3.54 1.55
N HIS A 127 17.20 -2.67 1.79
CA HIS A 127 17.37 -1.33 2.34
C HIS A 127 16.76 -1.25 3.73
N PHE A 128 17.53 -0.81 4.72
CA PHE A 128 17.02 -0.47 6.05
C PHE A 128 16.34 0.90 6.02
N LEU A 129 15.10 0.96 6.48
CA LEU A 129 14.24 2.13 6.41
C LEU A 129 14.51 3.09 7.57
N ASP A 130 14.76 4.35 7.24
CA ASP A 130 14.65 5.48 8.17
C ASP A 130 13.23 6.03 8.13
N HIS A 131 12.51 5.98 9.25
CA HIS A 131 11.10 6.37 9.26
C HIS A 131 10.92 7.90 9.15
N GLU A 132 11.98 8.68 9.42
CA GLU A 132 11.97 10.15 9.33
C GLU A 132 12.24 10.63 7.89
N THR A 133 13.08 9.91 7.14
CA THR A 133 13.59 10.37 5.84
C THR A 133 13.17 9.49 4.65
N ASP A 134 12.93 8.21 4.87
CA ASP A 134 12.56 7.28 3.80
C ASP A 134 11.05 7.23 3.61
N THR A 135 10.62 7.71 2.45
CA THR A 135 9.29 7.53 1.90
C THR A 135 9.38 6.73 0.60
N LEU A 136 8.26 6.14 0.16
CA LEU A 136 8.24 5.39 -1.10
C LEU A 136 8.73 6.23 -2.29
N THR A 137 8.42 7.54 -2.29
CA THR A 137 8.88 8.51 -3.28
C THR A 137 10.39 8.77 -3.17
N SER A 138 10.90 9.01 -1.96
CA SER A 138 12.34 9.18 -1.71
C SER A 138 13.14 7.97 -2.20
N LEU A 139 12.69 6.75 -1.86
CA LEU A 139 13.33 5.50 -2.28
C LEU A 139 13.29 5.31 -3.79
N SER A 140 12.17 5.66 -4.44
CA SER A 140 12.02 5.61 -5.89
C SER A 140 13.06 6.48 -6.60
N PHE A 141 13.32 7.69 -6.10
CA PHE A 141 14.34 8.57 -6.65
C PHE A 141 15.77 8.14 -6.31
N ARG A 142 16.03 7.67 -5.08
CA ARG A 142 17.38 7.26 -4.65
C ARG A 142 17.91 6.04 -5.41
N TYR A 143 17.02 5.12 -5.72
CA TYR A 143 17.37 3.86 -6.37
C TYR A 143 16.96 3.80 -7.85
N ASP A 144 16.39 4.88 -8.38
CA ASP A 144 15.86 4.97 -9.75
C ASP A 144 14.91 3.80 -10.09
N VAL A 145 14.02 3.46 -9.14
CA VAL A 145 13.06 2.36 -9.28
C VAL A 145 11.63 2.90 -9.33
N PRO A 146 10.77 2.47 -10.27
CA PRO A 146 9.39 2.89 -10.30
C PRO A 146 8.64 2.52 -9.00
N MET A 147 7.86 3.46 -8.45
CA MET A 147 7.05 3.25 -7.24
C MET A 147 6.14 2.02 -7.33
N ALA A 148 5.58 1.74 -8.52
CA ALA A 148 4.73 0.57 -8.73
C ALA A 148 5.49 -0.76 -8.58
N ALA A 149 6.75 -0.82 -9.01
CA ALA A 149 7.60 -2.00 -8.85
C ALA A 149 7.98 -2.20 -7.38
N LEU A 150 8.36 -1.12 -6.67
CA LEU A 150 8.64 -1.15 -5.23
C LEU A 150 7.43 -1.63 -4.41
N ARG A 151 6.22 -1.13 -4.72
CA ARG A 151 4.99 -1.55 -4.05
C ARG A 151 4.70 -3.03 -4.26
N ARG A 152 4.80 -3.52 -5.50
CA ARG A 152 4.56 -4.94 -5.83
C ARG A 152 5.57 -5.84 -5.13
N LYS A 153 6.86 -5.50 -5.19
CA LYS A 153 7.92 -6.34 -4.61
C LYS A 153 7.82 -6.42 -3.09
N ASN A 154 7.39 -5.33 -2.44
CA ASN A 154 7.20 -5.29 -0.99
C ASN A 154 5.79 -5.66 -0.54
N ASN A 155 4.86 -6.03 -1.42
CA ASN A 155 3.45 -6.25 -1.05
C ASN A 155 2.85 -5.07 -0.27
N LEU A 156 3.10 -3.84 -0.73
CA LEU A 156 2.55 -2.60 -0.15
C LEU A 156 1.31 -2.19 -0.93
N SER A 157 0.14 -2.26 -0.30
CA SER A 157 -1.11 -1.74 -0.88
C SER A 157 -1.23 -0.23 -0.75
N ALA A 158 -0.59 0.36 0.26
CA ALA A 158 -0.62 1.80 0.54
C ALA A 158 0.73 2.29 1.12
N ASP A 159 1.00 3.58 0.97
CA ASP A 159 2.33 4.16 1.29
C ASP A 159 2.62 4.22 2.79
N TYR A 160 1.59 4.41 3.63
CA TYR A 160 1.75 4.44 5.09
C TYR A 160 2.18 3.08 5.67
N LEU A 161 2.01 1.98 4.94
CA LEU A 161 2.44 0.65 5.37
C LEU A 161 3.95 0.48 5.37
N LEU A 162 4.68 1.42 4.75
CA LEU A 162 6.14 1.43 4.78
C LEU A 162 6.67 1.68 6.20
N GLY A 163 6.03 2.56 6.97
CA GLY A 163 6.42 2.87 8.35
C GLY A 163 6.13 1.78 9.38
N ALA A 164 5.41 0.71 8.99
CA ALA A 164 5.27 -0.48 9.83
C ALA A 164 6.44 -1.47 9.66
N ARG A 165 7.37 -1.19 8.73
CA ARG A 165 8.46 -2.08 8.36
C ARG A 165 9.81 -1.44 8.64
N ARG A 166 10.75 -2.28 9.02
CA ARG A 166 12.16 -1.88 9.25
C ARG A 166 13.01 -1.97 7.99
N THR A 167 12.59 -2.80 7.03
CA THR A 167 13.33 -3.06 5.81
C THR A 167 12.41 -3.04 4.60
N ALA A 168 12.97 -2.64 3.45
CA ALA A 168 12.34 -2.70 2.14
C ALA A 168 13.25 -3.43 1.16
N LEU A 169 12.65 -4.24 0.29
CA LEU A 169 13.31 -4.90 -0.83
C LEU A 169 13.28 -4.01 -2.05
N ILE A 170 14.44 -3.80 -2.66
CA ILE A 170 14.61 -3.00 -3.86
C ILE A 170 14.80 -3.96 -5.02
N PRO A 171 13.88 -3.94 -6.01
CA PRO A 171 14.01 -4.78 -7.20
C PRO A 171 15.34 -4.54 -7.91
N GLY A 172 16.17 -5.58 -7.99
CA GLY A 172 17.43 -5.51 -8.74
C GLY A 172 17.23 -5.28 -10.24
N GLU A 173 16.04 -5.63 -10.76
CA GLU A 173 15.63 -5.43 -12.17
C GLU A 173 15.85 -4.00 -12.66
N PHE A 174 15.64 -3.01 -11.79
CA PHE A 174 15.79 -1.59 -12.10
C PHE A 174 17.09 -1.01 -11.50
N TYR A 175 17.54 -1.53 -10.36
CA TYR A 175 18.71 -1.03 -9.67
C TYR A 175 19.99 -1.77 -10.06
N ARG A 176 20.81 -1.15 -10.93
CA ARG A 176 22.12 -1.70 -11.35
C ARG A 176 23.26 -1.48 -10.36
N GLY A 177 23.02 -0.75 -9.27
CA GLY A 177 24.07 -0.39 -8.31
C GLY A 177 24.51 -1.53 -7.40
N GLY A 178 23.71 -2.61 -7.26
CA GLY A 178 24.07 -3.85 -6.57
C GLY A 178 24.38 -3.76 -5.07
N VAL A 179 24.44 -2.55 -4.49
CA VAL A 179 24.80 -2.30 -3.10
C VAL A 179 23.70 -1.48 -2.43
N SER A 180 23.33 -1.81 -1.19
CA SER A 180 22.36 -1.01 -0.47
C SER A 180 22.96 0.34 -0.05
N LEU A 181 22.20 1.42 -0.27
CA LEU A 181 22.56 2.77 0.18
C LEU A 181 22.32 2.96 1.69
N SER A 182 21.61 2.03 2.34
CA SER A 182 21.58 1.87 3.80
C SER A 182 22.03 0.44 4.17
N PRO A 183 23.33 0.22 4.42
CA PRO A 183 23.85 -1.10 4.81
C PRO A 183 23.69 -1.40 6.30
N ARG A 184 23.30 -0.43 7.12
CA ARG A 184 23.09 -0.60 8.57
C ARG A 184 21.69 -0.14 8.97
N PRO A 185 21.05 -0.81 9.94
CA PRO A 185 19.86 -0.29 10.61
C PRO A 185 20.09 1.13 11.14
N VAL A 186 19.10 1.99 10.94
CA VAL A 186 19.16 3.42 11.29
C VAL A 186 19.04 3.64 12.79
N GLU A 187 18.19 2.85 13.45
CA GLU A 187 18.31 2.63 14.90
C GLU A 187 19.58 1.82 15.10
N GLY A 188 20.67 2.48 15.51
CA GLY A 188 21.99 1.85 15.60
C GLY A 188 21.98 0.54 16.41
N GLU A 189 23.01 -0.29 16.21
CA GLU A 189 23.15 -1.62 16.85
C GLU A 189 22.92 -1.56 18.38
N GLU A 190 23.34 -0.47 19.02
CA GLU A 190 23.20 -0.24 20.44
C GLU A 190 21.73 -0.09 20.88
N GLU A 191 20.91 0.64 20.12
CA GLU A 191 19.51 0.86 20.46
C GLU A 191 18.67 -0.40 20.22
N GLU A 192 18.98 -1.17 19.17
CA GLU A 192 18.36 -2.49 18.96
C GLU A 192 18.72 -3.46 20.07
N ARG A 193 19.99 -3.48 20.52
CA ARG A 193 20.42 -4.27 21.68
C ARG A 193 19.65 -3.87 22.94
N ARG A 194 19.44 -2.57 23.17
CA ARG A 194 18.65 -2.08 24.32
C ARG A 194 17.21 -2.56 24.21
N LYS A 195 16.52 -2.32 23.09
CA LYS A 195 15.12 -2.74 22.87
C LYS A 195 14.95 -4.26 22.97
N ALA A 196 15.88 -5.04 22.43
CA ALA A 196 15.87 -6.50 22.54
C ALA A 196 16.09 -6.97 23.99
N THR A 197 16.96 -6.29 24.74
CA THR A 197 17.23 -6.60 26.15
C THR A 197 16.03 -6.28 27.03
N VAL A 198 15.35 -5.15 26.80
CA VAL A 198 14.07 -4.81 27.46
C VAL A 198 13.02 -5.89 27.24
N ARG A 199 12.79 -6.29 25.99
CA ARG A 199 11.81 -7.36 25.68
C ARG A 199 12.18 -8.69 26.33
N ARG A 200 13.46 -9.08 26.29
CA ARG A 200 13.93 -10.31 26.94
C ARG A 200 13.73 -10.26 28.45
N TRP A 201 13.99 -9.12 29.08
CA TRP A 201 13.80 -8.94 30.52
C TRP A 201 12.31 -9.03 30.88
N MET A 202 11.43 -8.35 30.13
CA MET A 202 9.97 -8.41 30.32
C MET A 202 9.45 -9.84 30.27
N VAL A 203 9.92 -10.64 29.30
CA VAL A 203 9.56 -12.06 29.17
C VAL A 203 10.13 -12.91 30.31
N ALA A 204 11.38 -12.67 30.72
CA ALA A 204 12.05 -13.42 31.78
C ALA A 204 11.41 -13.17 33.16
N CYS A 205 11.09 -11.91 33.47
CA CYS A 205 10.45 -11.49 34.72
C CYS A 205 8.92 -11.66 34.69
N LYS A 206 8.34 -11.92 33.51
CA LYS A 206 6.88 -11.96 33.26
C LYS A 206 6.18 -10.64 33.61
N VAL A 207 6.84 -9.52 33.36
CA VAL A 207 6.34 -8.16 33.59
C VAL A 207 5.86 -7.58 32.26
N SER A 208 4.59 -7.16 32.19
CA SER A 208 4.02 -6.52 31.00
C SER A 208 4.27 -5.01 30.93
N ASP A 209 4.61 -4.39 32.06
CA ASP A 209 4.79 -2.95 32.16
C ASP A 209 6.18 -2.54 31.66
N TYR A 210 6.20 -1.82 30.54
CA TYR A 210 7.42 -1.36 29.89
C TYR A 210 8.23 -0.41 30.78
N ASP A 211 7.56 0.47 31.52
CA ASP A 211 8.21 1.45 32.39
C ASP A 211 8.98 0.79 33.55
N ILE A 212 8.44 -0.32 34.07
CA ILE A 212 9.12 -1.11 35.12
C ILE A 212 10.38 -1.76 34.52
N ALA A 213 10.28 -2.32 33.32
CA ALA A 213 11.43 -2.91 32.65
C ALA A 213 12.54 -1.89 32.35
N LEU A 214 12.17 -0.68 31.95
CA LEU A 214 13.13 0.41 31.77
C LEU A 214 13.81 0.78 33.07
N LEU A 215 13.07 0.92 34.17
CA LEU A 215 13.63 1.30 35.47
C LEU A 215 14.74 0.33 35.92
N TYR A 216 14.47 -0.98 35.91
CA TYR A 216 15.46 -1.98 36.32
C TYR A 216 16.65 -2.06 35.37
N LEU A 217 16.44 -1.88 34.07
CA LEU A 217 17.52 -1.92 33.09
C LEU A 217 18.36 -0.64 33.11
N GLU A 218 17.77 0.54 33.30
CA GLU A 218 18.52 1.79 33.47
C GLU A 218 19.35 1.76 34.76
N GLN A 219 18.80 1.24 35.86
CA GLN A 219 19.53 1.11 37.11
C GLN A 219 20.71 0.12 37.03
N ALA A 220 20.67 -0.81 36.07
CA ALA A 220 21.72 -1.80 35.82
C ALA A 220 22.58 -1.48 34.57
N ASP A 221 22.53 -0.25 34.04
CA ASP A 221 23.24 0.17 32.83
C ASP A 221 23.01 -0.78 31.62
N TYR A 222 21.77 -1.26 31.47
CA TYR A 222 21.32 -2.27 30.50
C TYR A 222 21.99 -3.65 30.63
N GLY A 223 22.56 -3.97 31.79
CA GLY A 223 23.01 -5.31 32.17
C GLY A 223 21.84 -6.25 32.41
N PHE A 224 21.61 -7.19 31.49
CA PHE A 224 20.48 -8.13 31.54
C PHE A 224 20.45 -8.97 32.84
N ASP A 225 21.59 -9.58 33.21
CA ASP A 225 21.66 -10.49 34.35
C ASP A 225 21.50 -9.74 35.69
N ALA A 226 22.15 -8.58 35.82
CA ALA A 226 22.06 -7.73 37.00
C ALA A 226 20.63 -7.21 37.23
N ALA A 227 19.95 -6.75 36.16
CA ALA A 227 18.56 -6.33 36.24
C ALA A 227 17.60 -7.47 36.59
N LEU A 228 17.90 -8.71 36.15
CA LEU A 228 17.10 -9.88 36.46
C LEU A 228 17.27 -10.31 37.93
N GLU A 229 18.49 -10.24 38.45
CA GLU A 229 18.79 -10.55 39.85
C GLU A 229 18.15 -9.53 40.80
N ALA A 230 18.29 -8.24 40.51
CA ALA A 230 17.64 -7.17 41.28
C ALA A 230 16.11 -7.36 41.39
N TYR A 231 15.45 -7.70 40.28
CA TYR A 231 14.01 -7.98 40.30
C TYR A 231 13.64 -9.22 41.11
N ARG A 232 14.47 -10.27 41.05
CA ARG A 232 14.26 -11.49 41.84
C ARG A 232 14.46 -11.24 43.33
N ASP A 233 15.41 -10.37 43.69
CA ASP A 233 15.67 -9.97 45.06
C ASP A 233 14.50 -9.19 45.63
N ASP A 234 13.99 -8.21 44.88
CA ASP A 234 12.79 -7.46 45.29
C ASP A 234 11.57 -8.38 45.40
N SER A 235 11.37 -9.28 44.43
CA SER A 235 10.29 -10.28 44.49
C SER A 235 10.42 -11.25 45.67
N ARG A 236 11.64 -11.59 46.10
CA ARG A 236 11.88 -12.41 47.30
C ARG A 236 11.58 -11.62 48.55
N TRP A 237 12.08 -10.39 48.60
CA TRP A 237 11.88 -9.49 49.72
C TRP A 237 10.39 -9.23 49.98
N GLU A 238 9.60 -8.97 48.94
CA GLU A 238 8.15 -8.77 49.03
C GLU A 238 7.41 -10.01 49.58
N LYS A 239 7.86 -11.22 49.22
CA LYS A 239 7.27 -12.47 49.75
C LYS A 239 7.61 -12.71 51.22
N GLU A 240 8.81 -12.33 51.63
CA GLU A 240 9.30 -12.47 53.01
C GLU A 240 8.78 -11.36 53.94
N HIS A 241 8.43 -10.21 53.36
CA HIS A 241 7.86 -9.05 54.04
C HIS A 241 6.46 -8.76 53.50
N PRO A 242 5.51 -9.72 53.64
CA PRO A 242 4.14 -9.46 53.24
C PRO A 242 3.66 -8.25 54.04
N MET A 243 3.27 -7.18 53.35
CA MET A 243 2.75 -6.00 54.01
C MET A 243 1.62 -6.43 54.93
N VAL A 244 1.76 -6.14 56.23
CA VAL A 244 0.68 -6.31 57.19
C VAL A 244 -0.38 -5.29 56.79
N ALA A 245 -1.27 -5.68 55.88
CA ALA A 245 -2.43 -4.91 55.52
C ALA A 245 -3.25 -4.76 56.80
N ASN A 246 -3.11 -3.61 57.44
CA ASN A 246 -3.87 -3.25 58.62
C ASN A 246 -5.36 -3.40 58.24
N ILE A 247 -6.01 -4.38 58.85
CA ILE A 247 -7.40 -4.74 58.61
C ILE A 247 -8.28 -3.60 59.12
N LYS A 248 -8.49 -2.56 58.30
CA LYS A 248 -9.71 -1.73 58.26
C LYS A 248 -9.56 -0.62 57.22
N GLY A 249 -10.20 -0.79 56.06
CA GLY A 249 -10.28 0.28 55.09
C GLY A 249 -10.84 -0.16 53.75
N LYS A 250 -12.16 -0.09 53.64
CA LYS A 250 -13.00 -0.38 52.47
C LYS A 250 -12.52 0.40 51.22
N GLY A 251 -12.08 -0.33 50.18
CA GLY A 251 -12.29 0.05 48.77
C GLY A 251 -11.17 0.78 48.01
N LYS A 252 -10.96 0.28 46.78
CA LYS A 252 -10.29 0.86 45.59
C LYS A 252 -8.80 0.55 45.38
N THR A 253 -8.58 -0.41 44.48
CA THR A 253 -7.50 -0.51 43.48
C THR A 253 -6.29 0.41 43.69
N SER A 254 -5.26 -0.09 44.36
CA SER A 254 -3.93 0.51 44.34
C SER A 254 -3.13 -0.06 43.17
N LYS A 255 -2.88 0.80 42.18
CA LYS A 255 -1.82 0.61 41.18
C LYS A 255 -0.49 0.68 41.96
N GLU A 256 0.20 -0.43 42.04
CA GLU A 256 1.41 -0.63 42.85
C GLU A 256 2.59 0.09 42.18
N ILE A 257 3.03 1.20 42.79
CA ILE A 257 4.24 1.93 42.40
C ILE A 257 5.14 1.96 43.63
N GLY A 258 6.03 0.98 43.74
CA GLY A 258 7.11 0.96 44.73
C GLY A 258 8.23 1.88 44.28
N ARG A 259 8.25 3.12 44.78
CA ARG A 259 9.43 4.02 44.72
C ARG A 259 10.29 3.79 45.96
N ARG A 260 11.55 3.35 45.80
CA ARG A 260 12.59 3.58 46.81
C ARG A 260 13.47 4.74 46.35
N PHE A 261 13.41 5.82 47.11
CA PHE A 261 14.31 6.96 47.02
C PHE A 261 15.59 6.56 47.76
N THR A 262 16.70 6.33 47.06
CA THR A 262 18.01 6.16 47.70
C THR A 262 18.71 7.52 47.78
N GLU A 263 18.52 8.22 48.90
CA GLU A 263 19.46 9.24 49.35
C GLU A 263 20.72 8.54 49.86
N GLN A 264 21.83 8.70 49.13
CA GLN A 264 23.17 8.45 49.65
C GLN A 264 23.83 9.80 49.96
N ARG A 265 24.28 9.95 51.20
CA ARG A 265 25.27 10.95 51.63
C ARG A 265 26.44 10.20 52.24
#